data_AF-A0A921YP72-F1
#
_entry.id   AF-A0A921YP72-F1
#
_cell.length_a   1.000
_cell.length_b   1.000
_cell.length_c   1.000
_cell.angle_alpha   90.00
_cell.angle_beta   90.00
_cell.angle_gamma   90.00
#
_symmetry.space_group_name_H-M   'P 1'
#
loop_
_entity.id
_entity.type
_entity.pdbx_description
1 polymer ?
#
loop_
_entity_poly.entity_id
_entity_poly.type
_entity_poly.pdbx_seq_one_letter_code
_entity_poly.pdbx_strand_id
1 'polypeptide(L)'
;MAGKTTDRKGKSKEVKSATNELADNLATFTLPDSLPCSEVEFPVLIKKTTKANWQQILEESNQKLLDIEKYKESKKECVPRAPFLRTENDYIKNEVFVHLIPALEETLNKAKMWEALVLQKCFFNGIDHIAQLLWNNNPRYPERKIKDLHIFNMPWVRRYLKEKPRPFYPKSWLWPENYAATLIQKTVRQYFVQREDEVQEMREFWRKLEMERSMPDMDTNPFLAKKFASEPNFRKN
;
A
#
# COMPACT_ATOMS: atom_id res chain seq x y z
N MET A 1 -49.27 6.68 -78.09
CA MET A 1 -48.21 7.49 -77.47
C MET A 1 -46.89 6.73 -77.69
N ALA A 2 -46.28 6.84 -78.87
CA ALA A 2 -45.25 7.84 -79.18
C ALA A 2 -44.08 7.76 -78.17
N GLY A 3 -42.85 7.39 -78.55
CA GLY A 3 -42.32 7.03 -79.85
C GLY A 3 -40.81 6.83 -79.77
N LYS A 4 -40.37 5.83 -80.56
CA LYS A 4 -39.20 5.85 -81.47
C LYS A 4 -37.80 5.80 -80.84
N THR A 5 -37.13 4.63 -80.81
CA THR A 5 -36.39 3.96 -81.91
C THR A 5 -35.18 4.80 -82.38
N THR A 6 -33.94 4.30 -82.37
CA THR A 6 -33.34 3.35 -83.34
C THR A 6 -31.90 3.13 -82.86
N ASP A 7 -31.30 1.95 -82.82
CA ASP A 7 -30.99 0.95 -83.86
C ASP A 7 -29.82 1.34 -84.79
N ARG A 8 -28.94 0.34 -85.00
CA ARG A 8 -28.02 0.07 -86.12
C ARG A 8 -26.54 0.55 -86.15
N LYS A 9 -25.68 -0.51 -86.17
CA LYS A 9 -24.78 -0.91 -87.30
C LYS A 9 -23.49 -0.07 -87.44
N GLY A 10 -22.31 -0.58 -87.77
CA GLY A 10 -21.79 -1.85 -88.27
C GLY A 10 -20.38 -1.57 -88.83
N LYS A 11 -19.54 -2.61 -88.95
CA LYS A 11 -18.20 -2.65 -89.56
C LYS A 11 -18.01 -1.75 -90.81
N SER A 12 -16.84 -1.11 -90.95
CA SER A 12 -15.74 -1.53 -91.87
C SER A 12 -14.67 -0.44 -92.10
N LYS A 13 -13.41 -0.90 -92.10
CA LYS A 13 -12.18 -0.44 -92.80
C LYS A 13 -12.27 0.74 -93.79
N GLU A 14 -11.32 1.67 -93.67
CA GLU A 14 -10.24 2.04 -94.62
C GLU A 14 -9.42 3.20 -93.97
N VAL A 15 -8.13 3.07 -93.65
CA VAL A 15 -6.90 3.13 -94.47
C VAL A 15 -6.51 4.56 -94.93
N LYS A 16 -5.24 4.89 -94.63
CA LYS A 16 -4.42 6.07 -95.01
C LYS A 16 -4.66 7.32 -94.17
N SER A 17 -3.68 8.15 -93.84
CA SER A 17 -2.22 8.17 -93.94
C SER A 17 -1.86 9.62 -93.63
N ALA A 18 -0.94 9.86 -92.70
CA ALA A 18 -0.01 11.00 -92.64
C ALA A 18 0.24 11.32 -91.16
N THR A 19 1.29 10.79 -90.54
CA THR A 19 2.65 11.35 -90.53
C THR A 19 2.70 12.77 -89.98
N ASN A 20 3.51 12.93 -88.92
CA ASN A 20 3.83 14.14 -88.15
C ASN A 20 2.86 14.45 -87.01
N GLU A 21 3.18 13.97 -85.81
CA GLU A 21 3.03 14.71 -84.52
C GLU A 21 3.32 13.86 -83.27
N LEU A 22 3.84 12.63 -83.40
CA LEU A 22 4.37 11.85 -82.27
C LEU A 22 5.86 11.55 -82.45
N ALA A 23 6.57 12.58 -82.92
CA ALA A 23 8.03 12.61 -82.99
C ALA A 23 8.69 12.92 -81.64
N ASP A 24 7.93 13.03 -80.56
CA ASP A 24 8.47 13.26 -79.22
C ASP A 24 7.85 12.26 -78.22
N ASN A 25 8.71 11.43 -77.61
CA ASN A 25 8.49 10.63 -76.39
C ASN A 25 8.25 9.11 -76.50
N LEU A 26 8.74 8.43 -77.53
CA LEU A 26 9.02 6.98 -77.42
C LEU A 26 10.45 6.67 -77.89
N ALA A 27 11.37 7.48 -77.37
CA ALA A 27 12.79 7.16 -77.34
C ALA A 27 12.98 5.88 -76.48
N THR A 28 13.33 4.80 -77.17
CA THR A 28 14.48 3.98 -76.78
C THR A 28 14.49 3.51 -75.33
N PHE A 29 13.65 2.53 -74.98
CA PHE A 29 13.86 1.74 -73.76
C PHE A 29 15.03 0.78 -73.98
N THR A 30 16.26 1.29 -73.88
CA THR A 30 17.45 0.47 -73.68
C THR A 30 17.47 0.00 -72.24
N LEU A 31 17.57 -1.32 -72.03
CA LEU A 31 17.90 -1.90 -70.72
C LEU A 31 19.17 -1.21 -70.19
N PRO A 32 19.24 -0.84 -68.89
CA PRO A 32 20.49 -0.35 -68.32
C PRO A 32 21.54 -1.46 -68.40
N ASP A 33 22.68 -1.17 -69.03
CA ASP A 33 23.84 -2.08 -69.20
C ASP A 33 24.57 -2.42 -67.89
N SER A 34 24.00 -2.06 -66.75
CA SER A 34 24.34 -2.63 -65.47
C SER A 34 23.12 -2.54 -64.55
N LEU A 35 22.54 -3.71 -64.25
CA LEU A 35 21.93 -3.88 -62.94
C LEU A 35 22.97 -3.43 -61.89
N PRO A 36 22.60 -2.70 -60.82
CA PRO A 36 23.50 -2.45 -59.71
C PRO A 36 23.66 -3.76 -58.91
N CYS A 37 24.22 -4.78 -59.55
CA CYS A 37 24.71 -6.01 -58.94
C CYS A 37 26.15 -5.81 -58.45
N SER A 38 26.58 -4.57 -58.20
CA SER A 38 27.92 -4.23 -57.75
C SER A 38 27.99 -3.84 -56.27
N GLU A 39 27.01 -4.22 -55.45
CA GLU A 39 27.15 -4.18 -53.98
C GLU A 39 26.43 -5.36 -53.30
N VAL A 40 26.40 -6.53 -53.95
CA VAL A 40 26.33 -7.76 -53.16
C VAL A 40 27.76 -8.04 -52.73
N GLU A 41 28.13 -7.56 -51.53
CA GLU A 41 29.35 -8.00 -50.86
C GLU A 41 29.27 -9.53 -50.71
N PHE A 42 29.91 -10.24 -51.63
CA PHE A 42 30.14 -11.67 -51.48
C PHE A 42 30.85 -11.90 -50.14
N PRO A 43 30.48 -12.94 -49.37
CA PRO A 43 31.04 -13.15 -48.05
C PRO A 43 32.56 -13.21 -48.18
N VAL A 44 33.21 -12.30 -47.45
CA VAL A 44 34.66 -12.10 -47.39
C VAL A 44 35.36 -13.45 -47.45
N LEU A 45 36.20 -13.65 -48.46
CA LEU A 45 37.14 -14.76 -48.50
C LEU A 45 37.94 -14.74 -47.20
N ILE A 46 37.63 -15.65 -46.27
CA ILE A 46 38.34 -15.79 -45.01
C ILE A 46 39.77 -16.17 -45.36
N LYS A 47 40.67 -15.17 -45.38
CA LYS A 47 42.11 -15.39 -45.53
C LYS A 47 42.54 -16.21 -44.33
N LYS A 48 42.77 -17.51 -44.52
CA LYS A 48 43.32 -18.38 -43.48
C LYS A 48 44.74 -17.90 -43.18
N THR A 49 44.92 -17.23 -42.05
CA THR A 49 46.24 -16.90 -41.53
C THR A 49 46.86 -18.18 -40.97
N THR A 50 48.11 -18.48 -41.35
CA THR A 50 48.80 -19.74 -41.01
C THR A 50 49.35 -19.76 -39.58
N LYS A 51 49.25 -18.65 -38.83
CA LYS A 51 49.60 -18.56 -37.41
C LYS A 51 48.61 -17.66 -36.67
N ALA A 52 47.98 -18.19 -35.64
CA ALA A 52 47.09 -17.44 -34.76
C ALA A 52 47.92 -16.53 -33.85
N ASN A 53 47.76 -15.21 -33.97
CA ASN A 53 48.29 -14.26 -33.00
C ASN A 53 47.26 -14.09 -31.87
N TRP A 54 47.56 -14.66 -30.71
CA TRP A 54 46.66 -14.64 -29.54
C TRP A 54 46.27 -13.25 -29.07
N GLN A 55 47.16 -12.26 -29.20
CA GLN A 55 46.85 -10.88 -28.82
C GLN A 55 45.77 -10.27 -29.72
N GLN A 56 45.82 -10.59 -31.02
CA GLN A 56 44.84 -10.10 -31.99
C GLN A 56 43.46 -10.72 -31.77
N ILE A 57 43.41 -12.01 -31.38
CA ILE A 57 42.16 -12.71 -31.04
C ILE A 57 41.52 -12.11 -29.77
N LEU A 58 42.32 -11.79 -28.76
CA LEU A 58 41.83 -11.15 -27.54
C LEU A 58 41.26 -9.76 -27.83
N GLU A 59 41.95 -8.97 -28.66
CA GLU A 59 41.49 -7.64 -29.05
C GLU A 59 40.19 -7.68 -29.85
N GLU A 60 40.09 -8.61 -30.80
CA GLU A 60 38.88 -8.82 -31.61
C GLU A 60 37.70 -9.31 -30.75
N SER A 61 37.97 -10.17 -29.76
CA SER A 61 36.96 -10.61 -28.79
C SER A 61 36.46 -9.46 -27.91
N ASN A 62 37.38 -8.61 -27.43
CA ASN A 62 37.02 -7.45 -26.62
C ASN A 62 36.20 -6.43 -27.42
N GLN A 63 36.57 -6.19 -28.68
CA GLN A 63 35.80 -5.32 -29.59
C GLN A 63 34.39 -5.86 -29.83
N LYS A 64 34.25 -7.17 -30.09
CA LYS A 64 32.93 -7.81 -30.24
C LYS A 64 32.07 -7.67 -28.98
N LEU A 65 32.66 -7.82 -27.79
CA LEU A 65 31.94 -7.62 -26.53
C LEU A 65 31.46 -6.17 -26.38
N LEU A 66 32.32 -5.20 -26.68
CA LEU A 66 31.97 -3.77 -26.65
C LEU A 66 30.86 -3.42 -27.64
N ASP A 67 30.88 -4.02 -28.84
CA ASP A 67 29.85 -3.80 -29.85
C ASP A 67 28.51 -4.43 -29.46
N ILE A 68 28.52 -5.62 -28.84
CA ILE A 68 27.33 -6.24 -28.26
C ILE A 68 26.73 -5.36 -27.15
N GLU A 69 27.59 -4.76 -26.32
CA GLU A 69 27.17 -3.88 -25.23
C GLU A 69 26.57 -2.57 -25.76
N LYS A 70 27.23 -1.93 -26.73
CA LYS A 70 26.69 -0.75 -27.44
C LYS A 70 25.36 -1.06 -28.14
N TYR A 71 25.24 -2.23 -28.77
CA TYR A 71 23.98 -2.64 -29.39
C TYR A 71 22.86 -2.81 -28.36
N LYS A 72 23.14 -3.46 -27.22
CA LYS A 72 22.19 -3.57 -26.10
C LYS A 72 21.77 -2.20 -25.56
N GLU A 73 22.69 -1.25 -25.47
CA GLU A 73 22.40 0.12 -25.05
C GLU A 73 21.55 0.88 -26.09
N SER A 74 21.81 0.69 -27.38
CA SER A 74 21.02 1.30 -28.46
C SER A 74 19.57 0.80 -28.52
N LYS A 75 19.34 -0.46 -28.12
CA LYS A 75 18.02 -1.12 -28.05
C LYS A 75 17.26 -0.82 -26.76
N LYS A 76 17.89 -0.25 -25.74
CA LYS A 76 17.19 0.33 -24.60
C LYS A 76 16.51 1.61 -25.07
N GLU A 77 15.22 1.53 -25.37
CA GLU A 77 14.41 2.72 -25.62
C GLU A 77 14.56 3.69 -24.44
N CYS A 78 14.90 4.94 -24.74
CA CYS A 78 14.91 6.02 -23.76
C CYS A 78 13.43 6.35 -23.48
N VAL A 79 12.83 5.62 -22.53
CA VAL A 79 11.49 5.92 -22.03
C VAL A 79 11.48 7.41 -21.67
N PRO A 80 10.60 8.24 -22.29
CA PRO A 80 10.56 9.67 -22.00
C PRO A 80 10.28 9.84 -20.51
N ARG A 81 11.30 10.25 -19.76
CA ARG A 81 11.17 10.46 -18.31
C ARG A 81 10.24 11.63 -18.10
N ALA A 82 9.05 11.36 -17.56
CA ALA A 82 8.14 12.40 -17.12
C ALA A 82 8.86 13.32 -16.10
N PRO A 83 8.65 14.64 -16.14
CA PRO A 83 9.41 15.62 -15.36
C PRO A 83 9.06 15.62 -13.85
N PHE A 84 8.16 14.75 -13.41
CA PHE A 84 7.75 14.61 -12.02
C PHE A 84 8.22 13.25 -11.50
N LEU A 85 9.32 13.26 -10.76
CA LEU A 85 9.92 12.14 -10.02
C LEU A 85 10.23 10.90 -10.89
N ARG A 86 11.51 10.68 -11.16
CA ARG A 86 12.00 9.74 -12.18
C ARG A 86 11.61 8.26 -11.96
N THR A 87 11.01 7.88 -10.83
CA THR A 87 10.36 6.57 -10.56
C THR A 87 9.50 6.71 -9.27
N GLU A 88 8.47 5.88 -9.05
CA GLU A 88 7.70 5.80 -7.79
C GLU A 88 8.61 5.59 -6.57
N ASN A 89 9.71 4.86 -6.77
CA ASN A 89 10.75 4.65 -5.77
C ASN A 89 11.44 5.95 -5.33
N ASP A 90 11.64 6.91 -6.25
CA ASP A 90 12.25 8.20 -5.90
C ASP A 90 11.29 9.07 -5.08
N TYR A 91 9.98 9.00 -5.36
CA TYR A 91 8.98 9.67 -4.53
C TYR A 91 8.99 9.14 -3.10
N ILE A 92 8.97 7.81 -2.92
CA ILE A 92 8.98 7.20 -1.58
C ILE A 92 10.26 7.59 -0.82
N LYS A 93 11.41 7.55 -1.49
CA LYS A 93 12.70 7.91 -0.88
C LYS A 93 12.75 9.38 -0.47
N ASN A 94 12.29 10.29 -1.33
CA ASN A 94 12.46 11.73 -1.11
C ASN A 94 11.37 12.33 -0.21
N GLU A 95 10.14 11.82 -0.26
CA GLU A 95 9.01 12.42 0.46
C GLU A 95 8.62 11.61 1.71
N VAL A 96 8.51 10.28 1.58
CA VAL A 96 7.98 9.42 2.66
C VAL A 96 9.07 9.06 3.66
N PHE A 97 10.23 8.57 3.19
CA PHE A 97 11.30 8.09 4.07
C PHE A 97 11.94 9.17 4.92
N VAL A 98 11.95 10.42 4.46
CA VAL A 98 12.42 11.57 5.24
C VAL A 98 11.68 11.70 6.57
N HIS A 99 10.38 11.37 6.58
CA HIS A 99 9.55 11.45 7.78
C HIS A 99 9.44 10.11 8.50
N LEU A 100 9.44 9.00 7.75
CA LEU A 100 9.25 7.66 8.29
C LEU A 100 10.49 7.12 9.00
N ILE A 101 11.70 7.34 8.46
CA ILE A 101 12.94 6.82 9.05
C ILE A 101 13.16 7.36 10.48
N PRO A 102 13.07 8.69 10.74
CA PRO A 102 13.20 9.20 12.11
C PRO A 102 12.12 8.65 13.05
N ALA A 103 10.89 8.49 12.55
CA ALA A 103 9.81 7.93 13.34
C ALA A 103 10.05 6.46 13.73
N LEU A 104 10.63 5.67 12.82
CA LEU A 104 11.02 4.29 13.09
C LEU A 104 12.15 4.21 14.10
N GLU A 105 13.16 5.08 13.97
CA GLU A 105 14.28 5.15 14.92
C GLU A 105 13.81 5.48 16.34
N GLU A 106 12.97 6.51 16.50
CA GLU A 106 12.38 6.84 17.80
C GLU A 106 11.52 5.71 18.37
N THR A 107 10.79 5.01 17.49
CA THR A 107 9.97 3.86 17.88
C THR A 107 10.83 2.70 18.37
N LEU A 108 11.96 2.43 17.73
CA LEU A 108 12.92 1.42 18.16
C LEU A 108 13.56 1.79 19.51
N ASN A 109 13.93 3.06 19.70
CA ASN A 109 14.48 3.54 20.97
C ASN A 109 13.47 3.37 22.11
N LYS A 110 12.20 3.71 21.89
CA LYS A 110 11.15 3.46 22.88
C LYS A 110 10.89 1.98 23.09
N ALA A 111 10.85 1.18 22.02
CA ALA A 111 10.70 -0.28 22.14
C ALA A 111 11.81 -0.90 23.01
N LYS A 112 13.04 -0.40 22.90
CA LYS A 112 14.16 -0.78 23.76
C LYS A 112 13.93 -0.38 25.22
N MET A 113 13.47 0.85 25.49
CA MET A 113 13.17 1.30 26.85
C MET A 113 12.06 0.49 27.52
N TRP A 114 11.07 0.03 26.74
CA TRP A 114 9.96 -0.79 27.22
C TRP A 114 10.22 -2.29 27.17
N GLU A 115 11.45 -2.72 26.83
CA GLU A 115 11.85 -4.12 26.65
C GLU A 115 10.89 -4.92 25.73
N ALA A 116 10.23 -4.23 24.81
CA ALA A 116 9.19 -4.77 23.94
C ALA A 116 9.71 -5.85 22.97
N LEU A 117 11.03 -5.86 22.73
CA LEU A 117 11.70 -6.86 21.88
C LEU A 117 12.01 -8.16 22.63
N VAL A 118 12.11 -8.10 23.97
CA VAL A 118 12.39 -9.27 24.83
C VAL A 118 11.08 -9.89 25.29
N LEU A 119 10.11 -9.05 25.66
CA LEU A 119 8.80 -9.47 26.15
C LEU A 119 7.82 -9.65 24.99
N GLN A 120 7.38 -10.90 24.74
CA GLN A 120 6.38 -11.20 23.69
C GLN A 120 5.03 -10.48 23.87
N LYS A 121 4.69 -10.06 25.09
CA LYS A 121 3.41 -9.47 25.45
C LYS A 121 3.67 -8.16 26.19
N CYS A 122 3.80 -7.07 25.43
CA CYS A 122 4.06 -5.75 25.98
C CYS A 122 2.89 -4.79 25.70
N PHE A 123 2.78 -3.75 26.53
CA PHE A 123 1.80 -2.67 26.36
C PHE A 123 2.09 -1.83 25.11
N PHE A 124 3.34 -1.81 24.69
CA PHE A 124 3.83 -0.94 23.64
C PHE A 124 3.39 -1.43 22.25
N ASN A 125 2.55 -0.64 21.58
CA ASN A 125 2.22 -0.84 20.18
C ASN A 125 3.04 0.09 19.29
N GLY A 126 3.99 -0.47 18.54
CA GLY A 126 4.86 0.30 17.65
C GLY A 126 4.10 1.04 16.55
N ILE A 127 3.02 0.46 16.01
CA ILE A 127 2.22 1.10 14.95
C ILE A 127 1.52 2.34 15.49
N ASP A 128 0.94 2.25 16.69
CA ASP A 128 0.29 3.38 17.35
C ASP A 128 1.29 4.50 17.63
N HIS A 129 2.49 4.13 18.06
CA HIS A 129 3.56 5.07 18.34
C HIS A 129 4.03 5.81 17.07
N ILE A 130 4.22 5.09 15.96
CA ILE A 130 4.57 5.68 14.66
C ILE A 130 3.46 6.63 14.19
N ALA A 131 2.20 6.20 14.27
CA ALA A 131 1.06 7.02 13.88
C ALA A 131 0.96 8.30 14.72
N GLN A 132 1.23 8.22 16.02
CA GLN A 132 1.30 9.38 16.89
C GLN A 132 2.40 10.36 16.45
N LEU A 133 3.60 9.85 16.19
CA LEU A 133 4.72 10.67 15.75
C LEU A 133 4.44 11.38 14.44
N LEU A 134 3.97 10.65 13.43
CA LEU A 134 3.69 11.20 12.10
C LEU A 134 2.59 12.27 12.15
N TRP A 135 1.60 12.10 13.04
CA TRP A 135 0.54 13.09 13.22
C TRP A 135 1.05 14.36 13.91
N ASN A 136 1.87 14.21 14.95
CA ASN A 136 2.39 15.34 15.73
C ASN A 136 3.48 16.11 14.95
N ASN A 137 4.30 15.40 14.17
CA ASN A 137 5.38 15.98 13.36
C ASN A 137 4.95 16.39 11.93
N ASN A 138 3.65 16.59 11.69
CA ASN A 138 3.16 16.97 10.38
C ASN A 138 3.57 18.42 10.02
N PRO A 139 4.35 18.65 8.95
CA PRO A 139 4.83 19.99 8.58
C PRO A 139 3.69 20.95 8.20
N ARG A 140 2.52 20.44 7.78
CA ARG A 140 1.35 21.26 7.48
C ARG A 140 0.68 21.84 8.73
N TYR A 141 0.94 21.27 9.90
CA TYR A 141 0.30 21.66 11.17
C TYR A 141 1.33 21.73 12.30
N PRO A 142 2.24 22.72 12.30
CA PRO A 142 3.33 22.82 13.26
C PRO A 142 2.84 22.96 14.72
N GLU A 143 1.65 23.51 14.93
CA GLU A 143 1.02 23.61 16.26
C GLU A 143 0.81 22.26 16.95
N ARG A 144 0.70 21.17 16.19
CA ARG A 144 0.47 19.82 16.76
C ARG A 144 1.69 19.30 17.51
N LYS A 145 2.89 19.72 17.09
CA LYS A 145 4.13 19.35 17.76
C LYS A 145 4.21 19.91 19.17
N ILE A 146 3.59 21.08 19.42
CA ILE A 146 3.56 21.73 20.73
C ILE A 146 2.58 21.04 21.68
N LYS A 147 1.44 20.57 21.17
CA LYS A 147 0.39 19.96 22.01
C LYS A 147 0.67 18.50 22.39
N ASP A 148 1.56 17.81 21.66
CA ASP A 148 1.93 16.40 21.83
C ASP A 148 0.77 15.49 22.25
N LEU A 149 -0.25 15.37 21.39
CA LEU A 149 -1.41 14.56 21.71
C LEU A 149 -1.09 13.07 21.64
N HIS A 150 -1.53 12.34 22.65
CA HIS A 150 -1.59 10.87 22.62
C HIS A 150 -2.55 10.38 21.51
N ILE A 151 -2.23 9.25 20.88
CA ILE A 151 -3.03 8.70 19.75
C ILE A 151 -4.53 8.57 20.06
N PHE A 152 -4.90 8.09 21.24
CA PHE A 152 -6.31 7.94 21.64
C PHE A 152 -7.07 9.28 21.80
N ASN A 153 -6.35 10.39 21.92
CA ASN A 153 -6.94 11.73 22.00
C ASN A 153 -7.10 12.38 20.62
N MET A 154 -6.59 11.77 19.55
CA MET A 154 -6.71 12.33 18.21
C MET A 154 -8.16 12.27 17.71
N PRO A 155 -8.69 13.35 17.09
CA PRO A 155 -10.10 13.40 16.67
C PRO A 155 -10.49 12.34 15.64
N TRP A 156 -9.56 11.95 14.76
CA TRP A 156 -9.81 10.93 13.74
C TRP A 156 -9.80 9.52 14.36
N VAL A 157 -8.89 9.26 15.31
CA VAL A 157 -8.81 7.98 16.04
C VAL A 157 -10.07 7.77 16.86
N ARG A 158 -10.54 8.79 17.58
CA ARG A 158 -11.78 8.68 18.37
C ARG A 158 -13.00 8.35 17.52
N ARG A 159 -13.13 8.98 16.35
CA ARG A 159 -14.20 8.66 15.40
C ARG A 159 -14.09 7.21 14.93
N TYR A 160 -12.89 6.78 14.54
CA TYR A 160 -12.66 5.41 14.08
C TYR A 160 -12.93 4.36 15.17
N LEU A 161 -12.45 4.58 16.40
CA LEU A 161 -12.65 3.66 17.52
C LEU A 161 -14.11 3.58 17.99
N LYS A 162 -14.91 4.61 17.73
CA LYS A 162 -16.36 4.59 18.02
C LYS A 162 -17.09 3.62 17.09
N GLU A 163 -16.70 3.57 15.83
CA GLU A 163 -17.28 2.66 14.84
C GLU A 163 -16.69 1.25 14.95
N LYS A 164 -15.38 1.15 15.22
CA LYS A 164 -14.63 -0.10 15.30
C LYS A 164 -13.81 -0.14 16.60
N PRO A 165 -14.42 -0.58 17.72
CA PRO A 165 -13.71 -0.67 18.98
C PRO A 165 -12.56 -1.69 18.87
N ARG A 166 -11.46 -1.42 19.58
CA ARG A 166 -10.35 -2.37 19.67
C ARG A 166 -10.77 -3.59 20.50
N PRO A 167 -10.19 -4.76 20.22
CA PRO A 167 -10.40 -5.94 21.05
C PRO A 167 -9.93 -5.67 22.48
N PHE A 168 -10.59 -6.32 23.45
CA PHE A 168 -10.17 -6.26 24.85
C PHE A 168 -8.83 -6.97 25.02
N TYR A 169 -7.83 -6.23 25.48
CA TYR A 169 -6.53 -6.80 25.84
C TYR A 169 -6.53 -7.24 27.30
N PRO A 170 -5.86 -8.38 27.62
CA PRO A 170 -5.63 -8.77 29.01
C PRO A 170 -4.91 -7.66 29.79
N LYS A 171 -5.29 -7.45 31.06
CA LYS A 171 -4.66 -6.45 31.94
C LYS A 171 -3.15 -6.67 32.10
N SER A 172 -2.71 -7.93 32.06
CA SER A 172 -1.30 -8.29 32.08
C SER A 172 -0.49 -7.74 30.91
N TRP A 173 -1.12 -7.44 29.77
CA TRP A 173 -0.45 -6.83 28.62
C TRP A 173 -0.42 -5.31 28.75
N LEU A 174 -1.39 -4.73 29.45
CA LEU A 174 -1.58 -3.28 29.52
C LEU A 174 -0.79 -2.62 30.65
N TRP A 175 -0.52 -3.34 31.72
CA TRP A 175 0.09 -2.77 32.91
C TRP A 175 1.61 -2.93 32.92
N PRO A 176 2.37 -1.85 33.16
CA PRO A 176 3.78 -1.99 33.46
C PRO A 176 3.97 -2.72 34.78
N GLU A 177 5.08 -3.43 34.92
CA GLU A 177 5.37 -4.30 36.07
C GLU A 177 5.20 -3.58 37.42
N ASN A 178 5.76 -2.37 37.55
CA ASN A 178 5.67 -1.57 38.77
C ASN A 178 4.23 -1.24 39.16
N TYR A 179 3.39 -0.91 38.17
CA TYR A 179 1.98 -0.61 38.40
C TYR A 179 1.19 -1.87 38.76
N ALA A 180 1.44 -2.97 38.03
CA ALA A 180 0.82 -4.26 38.32
C ALA A 180 1.18 -4.74 39.74
N ALA A 181 2.45 -4.65 40.14
CA ALA A 181 2.91 -5.00 41.48
C ALA A 181 2.23 -4.17 42.56
N THR A 182 2.14 -2.85 42.37
CA THR A 182 1.46 -1.94 43.30
C THR A 182 -0.02 -2.31 43.44
N LEU A 183 -0.70 -2.62 42.34
CA LEU A 183 -2.10 -2.97 42.36
C LEU A 183 -2.33 -4.32 43.05
N ILE A 184 -1.51 -5.33 42.74
CA ILE A 184 -1.56 -6.64 43.40
C ILE A 184 -1.32 -6.48 44.90
N GLN A 185 -0.28 -5.76 45.31
CA GLN A 185 0.01 -5.50 46.73
C GLN A 185 -1.14 -4.78 47.41
N LYS A 186 -1.72 -3.76 46.79
CA LYS A 186 -2.90 -3.05 47.30
C LYS A 186 -4.07 -4.01 47.52
N THR A 187 -4.39 -4.82 46.51
CA THR A 187 -5.50 -5.78 46.58
C THR A 187 -5.26 -6.86 47.63
N VAL A 188 -4.04 -7.36 47.76
CA VAL A 188 -3.67 -8.36 48.75
C VAL A 188 -3.74 -7.80 50.17
N ARG A 189 -3.21 -6.59 50.40
CA ARG A 189 -3.33 -5.90 51.70
C ARG A 189 -4.78 -5.67 52.07
N GLN A 190 -5.59 -5.20 51.11
CA GLN A 190 -7.02 -5.04 51.30
C GLN A 190 -7.71 -6.37 51.62
N TYR A 191 -7.37 -7.45 50.91
CA TYR A 191 -7.91 -8.77 51.17
C TYR A 191 -7.61 -9.27 52.58
N PHE A 192 -6.39 -9.07 53.09
CA PHE A 192 -6.04 -9.48 54.46
C PHE A 192 -6.90 -8.78 55.51
N VAL A 193 -7.07 -7.46 55.39
CA VAL A 193 -7.97 -6.71 56.30
C VAL A 193 -9.42 -7.15 56.13
N GLN A 194 -9.86 -7.38 54.91
CA GLN A 194 -11.22 -7.85 54.65
C GLN A 194 -11.47 -9.27 55.16
N ARG A 195 -10.44 -10.09 55.33
CA ARG A 195 -10.59 -11.46 55.83
C ARG A 195 -10.79 -11.50 57.35
N GLU A 196 -10.49 -10.43 58.08
CA GLU A 196 -10.72 -10.37 59.53
C GLU A 196 -12.21 -10.47 59.85
N ASP A 197 -12.56 -11.33 60.82
CA ASP A 197 -13.94 -11.65 61.15
C ASP A 197 -14.73 -10.41 61.57
N GLU A 198 -14.14 -9.54 62.39
CA GLU A 198 -14.75 -8.27 62.82
C GLU A 198 -15.12 -7.37 61.63
N VAL A 199 -14.26 -7.33 60.60
CA VAL A 199 -14.48 -6.54 59.39
C VAL A 199 -15.57 -7.17 58.52
N GLN A 200 -15.66 -8.50 58.46
CA GLN A 200 -16.72 -9.20 57.74
C GLN A 200 -18.08 -9.00 58.41
N GLU A 201 -18.17 -9.15 59.74
CA GLU A 201 -19.39 -8.91 60.51
C GLU A 201 -19.90 -7.49 60.30
N MET A 202 -19.01 -6.49 60.39
CA MET A 202 -19.36 -5.10 60.12
C MET A 202 -19.87 -4.91 58.68
N ARG A 203 -19.22 -5.52 57.68
CA ARG A 203 -19.66 -5.44 56.27
C ARG A 203 -21.01 -6.11 56.04
N GLU A 204 -21.30 -7.20 56.74
CA GLU A 204 -22.59 -7.87 56.71
C GLU A 204 -23.67 -7.04 57.38
N PHE A 205 -23.35 -6.43 58.52
CA PHE A 205 -24.24 -5.49 59.21
C PHE A 205 -24.65 -4.34 58.29
N TRP A 206 -23.69 -3.65 57.67
CA TRP A 206 -24.00 -2.57 56.74
C TRP A 206 -24.77 -3.03 55.50
N ARG A 207 -24.47 -4.23 54.97
CA ARG A 207 -25.24 -4.82 53.86
C ARG A 207 -26.70 -5.09 54.25
N LYS A 208 -26.96 -5.61 55.45
CA LYS A 208 -28.32 -5.85 55.96
C LYS A 208 -29.08 -4.54 56.14
N LEU A 209 -28.43 -3.53 56.71
CA LEU A 209 -29.01 -2.20 56.92
C LEU A 209 -29.34 -1.49 55.58
N GLU A 210 -28.45 -1.59 54.58
CA GLU A 210 -28.71 -1.10 53.23
C GLU A 210 -29.89 -1.84 52.57
N MET A 211 -29.97 -3.16 52.74
CA MET A 211 -31.08 -3.96 52.25
C MET A 211 -32.40 -3.53 52.89
N GLU A 212 -32.45 -3.38 54.21
CA GLU A 212 -33.64 -2.89 54.94
C GLU A 212 -34.07 -1.49 54.49
N ARG A 213 -33.11 -0.58 54.22
CA ARG A 213 -33.41 0.76 53.68
C ARG A 213 -33.87 0.73 52.22
N SER A 214 -33.35 -0.21 51.44
CA SER A 214 -33.71 -0.40 50.05
C SER A 214 -35.01 -1.18 49.88
N MET A 215 -35.51 -1.84 50.93
CA MET A 215 -36.87 -2.37 50.95
C MET A 215 -37.82 -1.18 50.92
N PRO A 216 -38.65 -1.01 49.87
CA PRO A 216 -39.67 0.00 49.89
C PRO A 216 -40.65 -0.33 51.02
N ASP A 217 -41.00 0.66 51.86
CA ASP A 217 -42.03 0.53 52.89
C ASP A 217 -43.31 -0.04 52.24
N MET A 218 -43.57 -1.32 52.50
CA MET A 218 -44.72 -2.08 52.00
C MET A 218 -46.05 -1.40 52.33
N ASP A 219 -46.05 -0.53 53.34
CA ASP A 219 -47.23 0.15 53.86
C ASP A 219 -47.65 1.38 53.02
N THR A 220 -46.85 1.81 52.03
CA THR A 220 -47.16 3.00 51.23
C THR A 220 -47.77 2.74 49.86
N ASN A 221 -47.88 1.48 49.41
CA ASN A 221 -48.52 1.19 48.12
C ASN A 221 -49.32 -0.13 48.11
N PRO A 222 -50.65 -0.08 48.33
CA PRO A 222 -51.52 -1.27 48.36
C PRO A 222 -51.53 -2.05 47.03
N PHE A 223 -51.09 -1.45 45.93
CA PHE A 223 -50.99 -2.11 44.62
C PHE A 223 -49.76 -3.01 44.49
N LEU A 224 -48.66 -2.71 45.19
CA LEU A 224 -47.45 -3.53 45.17
C LEU A 224 -47.63 -4.78 46.05
N ALA A 225 -48.21 -4.62 47.25
CA ALA A 225 -48.51 -5.73 48.17
C ALA A 225 -49.39 -6.81 47.51
N LYS A 226 -50.39 -6.40 46.73
CA LYS A 226 -51.28 -7.32 45.99
C LYS A 226 -50.56 -8.07 44.85
N LYS A 227 -49.59 -7.42 44.19
CA LYS A 227 -48.82 -8.02 43.08
C LYS A 227 -47.82 -9.07 43.60
N PHE A 228 -47.12 -8.77 44.70
CA PHE A 228 -46.19 -9.72 45.34
C PHE A 228 -46.91 -10.90 46.02
N ALA A 229 -48.09 -10.69 46.62
CA ALA A 229 -48.91 -11.80 47.16
C ALA A 229 -49.45 -12.76 46.09
N SER A 230 -49.52 -12.31 44.83
CA SER A 230 -49.95 -13.13 43.69
C SER A 230 -48.81 -13.89 42.99
N GLU A 231 -47.55 -13.63 43.35
CA GLU A 231 -46.40 -14.38 42.82
C GLU A 231 -46.17 -15.67 43.65
N PRO A 232 -46.13 -16.86 43.02
CA PRO A 232 -46.08 -18.13 43.74
C PRO A 232 -44.70 -18.51 44.31
N ASN A 233 -43.69 -17.63 44.27
CA ASN A 233 -42.29 -18.01 44.51
C ASN A 233 -41.67 -17.53 45.83
N PHE A 234 -42.46 -17.05 46.80
CA PHE A 234 -41.94 -16.70 48.14
C PHE A 234 -42.39 -17.64 49.26
N ARG A 235 -42.48 -18.95 48.97
CA ARG A 235 -42.48 -19.97 50.02
C ARG A 235 -41.31 -20.93 49.83
N LYS A 236 -40.39 -20.85 50.79
CA LYS A 236 -39.28 -21.77 51.14
C LYS A 236 -37.94 -21.48 50.43
N ASN A 237 -37.03 -20.84 51.16
CA ASN A 237 -35.90 -21.51 51.82
C ASN A 237 -35.52 -20.73 53.07
#